data_AF-A0A2G2M5W6-F1
#
_entry.id   AF-A0A2G2M5W6-F1
#
_cell.length_a   1.000
_cell.length_b   1.000
_cell.length_c   1.000
_cell.angle_alpha   90.00
_cell.angle_beta   90.00
_cell.angle_gamma   90.00
#
_symmetry.space_group_name_H-M   'P 1'
#
loop_
_entity.id
_entity.type
_entity.pdbx_description
1 polymer ?
#
loop_
_entity_poly.entity_id
_entity_poly.type
_entity_poly.pdbx_seq_one_letter_code
_entity_poly.pdbx_strand_id
1 'polypeptide(L)'
;MQREQTTNKVLRAITDLSNEGANVRIKDLIEYTGLARSTFAKEHVRNILIRKGIVESKKEKCKTKTNKPTRISNLMKKAEEREVYIEKLKIENAELKNECELLRGRLFLSMQRLENVEE
;
A
#
# COMPACT_ATOMS: atom_id res chain seq x y z
N MET A 1 32.55 20.58 -26.54
CA MET A 1 31.87 21.89 -26.58
C MET A 1 30.34 21.81 -26.48
N GLN A 2 29.59 21.22 -27.42
CA GLN A 2 28.11 21.28 -27.39
C GLN A 2 27.45 20.64 -26.14
N ARG A 3 28.00 19.53 -25.62
CA ARG A 3 27.48 18.88 -24.40
C ARG A 3 27.60 19.77 -23.17
N GLU A 4 28.74 20.44 -23.04
CA GLU A 4 29.03 21.33 -21.91
C GLU A 4 28.17 22.60 -21.93
N GLN A 5 27.97 23.19 -23.12
CA GLN A 5 27.04 24.30 -23.30
C GLN A 5 25.61 23.94 -22.90
N THR A 6 25.16 22.74 -23.28
CA THR A 6 23.84 22.22 -22.90
C THR A 6 23.73 22.03 -21.39
N THR A 7 24.74 21.42 -20.77
CA THR A 7 24.86 21.24 -19.32
C THR A 7 24.77 22.56 -18.57
N ASN A 8 25.56 23.56 -18.99
CA ASN A 8 25.60 24.87 -18.34
C ASN A 8 24.27 25.61 -18.46
N LYS A 9 23.60 25.50 -19.62
CA LYS A 9 22.28 26.09 -19.85
C LYS A 9 21.22 25.48 -18.90
N VAL A 10 21.24 24.15 -18.74
CA VAL A 10 20.32 23.46 -17.81
C VAL A 10 20.62 23.82 -16.36
N LEU A 11 21.89 23.89 -15.95
CA LEU A 11 22.28 24.29 -14.59
C LEU A 11 21.80 25.69 -14.22
N ARG A 12 21.94 26.64 -15.15
CA ARG A 12 21.46 28.02 -14.96
C ARG A 12 19.95 28.05 -14.79
N ALA A 13 19.21 27.39 -15.69
CA ALA A 13 17.75 27.29 -15.60
C ALA A 13 17.26 26.68 -14.28
N ILE A 14 17.93 25.63 -13.79
CA ILE A 14 17.59 25.04 -12.49
C ILE A 14 17.78 26.06 -11.37
N THR A 15 18.89 26.81 -11.40
CA THR A 15 19.22 27.79 -10.36
C THR A 15 18.21 28.93 -10.35
N ASP A 16 17.89 29.48 -11.53
CA ASP A 16 16.95 30.58 -11.70
C ASP A 16 15.54 30.17 -11.19
N LEU A 17 15.02 29.02 -11.65
CA LEU A 17 13.70 28.53 -11.24
C LEU A 17 13.65 28.12 -9.75
N SER A 18 14.77 27.71 -9.17
CA SER A 18 14.84 27.38 -7.74
C SER A 18 14.85 28.64 -6.87
N ASN A 19 15.47 29.72 -7.35
CA ASN A 19 15.48 31.02 -6.67
C ASN A 19 14.10 31.68 -6.69
N GLU A 20 13.28 31.37 -7.69
CA GLU A 20 11.87 31.78 -7.79
C GLU A 20 10.95 31.03 -6.80
N GLY A 21 11.48 30.08 -6.01
CA GLY A 21 10.73 29.32 -5.01
C GLY A 21 9.78 28.27 -5.60
N ALA A 22 9.85 28.02 -6.91
CA ALA A 22 9.00 27.05 -7.59
C ALA A 22 9.61 25.64 -7.53
N ASN A 23 8.74 24.64 -7.39
CA ASN A 23 9.16 23.24 -7.52
C ASN A 23 9.48 22.91 -8.99
N VAL A 24 10.76 22.91 -9.34
CA VAL A 24 11.28 22.78 -10.72
C VAL A 24 10.90 21.42 -11.32
N ARG A 25 10.11 21.41 -12.41
CA ARG A 25 9.81 20.20 -13.19
C ARG A 25 10.54 20.20 -14.53
N ILE A 26 10.63 19.03 -15.15
CA ILE A 26 11.21 18.90 -16.51
C ILE A 26 10.46 19.77 -17.53
N LYS A 27 9.13 19.93 -17.37
CA LYS A 27 8.32 20.77 -18.27
C LYS A 27 8.78 22.23 -18.22
N ASP A 28 8.97 22.76 -17.01
CA ASP A 28 9.39 24.15 -16.78
C ASP A 28 10.82 24.37 -17.33
N LEU A 29 11.70 23.38 -17.18
CA LEU A 29 13.03 23.43 -17.78
C LEU A 29 13.01 23.41 -19.31
N ILE A 30 12.08 22.68 -19.93
CA ILE A 30 11.91 22.67 -21.40
C ILE A 30 11.46 24.06 -21.86
N GLU A 31 10.46 24.64 -21.18
CA GLU A 31 9.90 25.95 -21.50
C GLU A 31 10.94 27.06 -21.30
N TYR A 32 11.71 27.02 -20.22
CA TYR A 32 12.73 28.02 -19.90
C TYR A 32 13.99 27.92 -20.80
N THR A 33 14.46 26.70 -21.05
CA THR A 33 15.71 26.51 -21.82
C THR A 33 15.50 26.46 -23.34
N GLY A 34 14.27 26.21 -23.80
CA GLY A 34 13.96 25.93 -25.21
C GLY A 34 14.61 24.66 -25.75
N LEU A 35 15.12 23.78 -24.88
CA LEU A 35 15.77 22.55 -25.30
C LEU A 35 14.72 21.47 -25.60
N ALA A 36 14.98 20.67 -26.64
CA ALA A 36 14.12 19.55 -26.98
C ALA A 36 14.00 18.57 -25.80
N ARG A 37 12.80 17.99 -25.62
CA ARG A 37 12.53 16.99 -24.57
C ARG A 37 13.53 15.82 -24.57
N SER A 38 13.98 15.41 -25.75
CA SER A 38 14.99 14.34 -25.93
C SER A 38 16.35 14.68 -25.29
N THR A 39 16.70 15.97 -25.18
CA THR A 39 17.93 16.43 -24.53
C THR A 39 17.94 16.08 -23.04
N PHE A 40 16.81 16.17 -22.36
CA PHE A 40 16.66 15.81 -20.93
C PHE A 40 16.68 14.29 -20.68
N ALA A 41 16.54 13.48 -21.73
CA ALA A 41 16.72 12.03 -21.65
C ALA A 41 18.19 11.61 -21.76
N LYS A 42 19.08 12.48 -22.27
CA LYS A 42 20.51 12.16 -22.42
C LYS A 42 21.18 12.01 -21.05
N GLU A 43 22.08 11.05 -20.94
CA GLU A 43 22.72 10.67 -19.67
C GLU A 43 23.38 11.85 -18.94
N HIS A 44 24.15 12.68 -19.64
CA HIS A 44 24.83 13.82 -19.04
C HIS A 44 23.87 14.85 -18.43
N VAL A 45 22.72 15.11 -19.05
CA VAL A 45 21.67 16.00 -18.50
C VAL A 45 20.91 15.30 -17.38
N ARG A 46 20.57 14.02 -17.58
CA ARG A 46 19.83 13.23 -16.58
C ARG A 46 20.59 13.12 -15.26
N ASN A 47 21.91 12.94 -15.32
CA ASN A 47 22.76 12.90 -14.13
C ASN A 47 22.74 14.22 -13.35
N ILE A 48 22.64 15.36 -14.02
CA ILE A 48 22.50 16.68 -13.38
C ILE A 48 21.14 16.78 -12.68
N LEU A 49 20.06 16.38 -13.35
CA LEU A 49 18.71 16.41 -12.78
C LEU A 49 18.60 15.51 -11.54
N ILE A 50 19.24 14.34 -11.55
CA ILE A 50 19.32 13.44 -10.39
C ILE A 50 20.11 14.11 -9.26
N ARG A 51 21.28 14.68 -9.54
CA ARG A 51 22.09 15.38 -8.53
C ARG A 51 21.37 16.58 -7.90
N LYS A 52 20.48 17.22 -8.66
CA LYS A 52 19.66 18.36 -8.20
C LYS A 52 18.33 17.92 -7.58
N GLY A 53 18.05 16.62 -7.48
CA GLY A 53 16.82 16.09 -6.87
C GLY A 53 15.54 16.27 -7.70
N ILE A 54 15.67 16.69 -8.97
CA ILE A 54 14.53 16.96 -9.88
C ILE A 54 13.96 15.65 -10.45
N VAL A 55 14.82 14.63 -10.62
CA VAL A 55 14.43 13.33 -11.16
C VAL A 55 15.00 12.22 -10.30
N GLU A 56 14.18 11.25 -9.95
CA GLU A 56 14.63 10.08 -9.19
C GLU A 56 15.63 9.23 -10.00
N SER A 57 16.69 8.77 -9.33
CA SER A 57 17.69 7.92 -9.97
C SER A 57 17.05 6.59 -10.38
N LYS A 58 17.20 6.21 -11.65
CA LYS A 58 16.66 4.93 -12.14
C LYS A 58 17.36 3.71 -11.49
N LYS A 59 18.47 3.95 -10.79
CA LYS A 59 19.26 2.95 -10.05
C LYS A 59 18.78 2.71 -8.62
N GLU A 60 17.79 3.44 -8.13
CA GLU A 60 17.19 3.21 -6.82
C GLU A 60 15.69 2.98 -6.92
N LYS A 61 15.30 1.88 -7.58
CA LYS A 61 14.08 1.15 -7.17
C LYS A 61 14.31 0.38 -5.86
N CYS A 62 15.02 0.97 -4.91
CA CYS A 62 15.35 0.34 -3.64
C CYS A 62 15.27 1.39 -2.53
N LYS A 63 14.22 1.28 -1.71
CA LYS A 63 14.09 1.83 -0.35
C LYS A 63 13.75 3.32 -0.21
N THR A 64 12.57 3.69 -0.69
CA THR A 64 11.64 4.50 0.13
C THR A 64 10.27 3.82 0.11
N LYS A 65 10.19 2.66 0.77
CA LYS A 65 8.88 2.15 1.22
C LYS A 65 8.41 3.11 2.30
N THR A 66 7.77 4.20 1.86
CA THR A 66 6.77 4.85 2.70
C THR A 66 5.83 3.74 3.15
N ASN A 67 5.70 3.54 4.46
CA ASN A 67 4.84 2.54 5.10
C ASN A 67 3.36 2.86 4.85
N LYS A 68 2.96 2.97 3.59
CA LYS A 68 1.57 2.95 3.18
C LYS A 68 1.23 1.49 3.00
N PRO A 69 0.37 0.90 3.85
CA PRO A 69 0.00 -0.49 3.69
C PRO A 69 -0.56 -0.67 2.27
N THR A 70 0.09 -1.52 1.49
CA THR A 70 -0.35 -1.85 0.15
C THR A 70 -1.75 -2.45 0.27
N ARG A 71 -2.60 -2.26 -0.74
CA ARG A 71 -3.93 -2.90 -0.79
C ARG A 71 -3.87 -4.39 -0.45
N ILE A 72 -2.79 -5.06 -0.84
CA ILE A 72 -2.49 -6.47 -0.52
C ILE A 72 -2.28 -6.71 0.98
N SER A 73 -1.49 -5.89 1.68
CA SER A 73 -1.24 -6.09 3.12
C SER A 73 -2.51 -5.87 3.95
N ASN A 74 -3.35 -4.92 3.56
CA ASN A 74 -4.65 -4.69 4.20
C ASN A 74 -5.62 -5.86 3.96
N LEU A 75 -5.56 -6.49 2.78
CA LEU A 75 -6.38 -7.68 2.48
C LEU A 75 -5.90 -8.89 3.29
N MET A 76 -4.58 -9.08 3.43
CA MET A 76 -4.03 -10.17 4.25
C MET A 76 -4.42 -10.03 5.71
N LYS A 77 -4.29 -8.83 6.29
CA LYS A 77 -4.70 -8.59 7.67
C LYS A 77 -6.20 -8.86 7.89
N LYS A 78 -7.05 -8.44 6.95
CA LYS A 78 -8.50 -8.74 7.00
C LYS A 78 -8.81 -10.22 6.85
N ALA A 79 -7.99 -10.98 6.11
CA ALA A 79 -8.16 -12.41 5.98
C ALA A 79 -7.83 -13.12 7.31
N GLU A 80 -6.71 -12.74 7.94
CA GLU A 80 -6.31 -13.26 9.26
C GLU A 80 -7.36 -12.97 10.34
N GLU A 81 -7.87 -11.72 10.39
CA GLU A 81 -8.95 -11.34 11.33
C GLU A 81 -10.23 -12.18 11.12
N ARG A 82 -10.57 -12.47 9.86
CA ARG A 82 -11.73 -13.31 9.52
C ARG A 82 -11.51 -14.78 9.87
N GLU A 83 -10.31 -15.31 9.65
CA GLU A 83 -9.98 -16.70 10.00
C GLU A 83 -10.09 -16.92 11.51
N VAL A 84 -9.56 -16.00 12.33
CA VAL A 84 -9.72 -16.05 13.79
C VAL A 84 -11.20 -16.01 14.19
N TYR A 85 -11.99 -15.15 13.54
CA TYR A 85 -13.42 -15.05 13.82
C TYR A 85 -14.19 -16.32 13.43
N ILE A 86 -13.86 -16.92 12.29
CA ILE A 86 -14.44 -18.20 11.85
C ILE A 86 -14.14 -19.30 12.87
N GLU A 87 -12.92 -19.37 13.38
CA GLU A 87 -12.54 -20.41 14.34
C GLU A 87 -13.27 -20.22 15.67
N LYS A 88 -13.41 -18.98 16.15
CA LYS A 88 -14.24 -18.67 17.32
C LYS A 88 -15.68 -19.13 17.13
N LEU A 89 -16.29 -18.80 15.99
CA LEU A 89 -17.66 -19.19 15.69
C LEU A 89 -17.82 -20.71 15.60
N LYS A 90 -16.84 -21.45 15.09
CA LYS A 90 -16.90 -22.92 15.07
C LYS A 90 -16.91 -23.52 16.46
N ILE A 91 -16.07 -23.00 17.36
CA ILE A 91 -16.01 -23.44 18.76
C ILE A 91 -17.37 -23.17 19.43
N GLU A 92 -17.88 -21.95 19.33
CA GLU A 92 -19.18 -21.57 19.91
C GLU A 92 -20.33 -22.44 19.34
N ASN A 93 -20.32 -22.72 18.04
CA ASN A 93 -21.33 -23.58 17.42
C ASN A 93 -21.24 -25.03 17.91
N ALA A 94 -20.02 -25.53 18.16
CA ALA A 94 -19.82 -26.87 18.74
C ALA A 94 -20.32 -26.93 20.19
N GLU A 95 -20.03 -25.91 21.00
CA GLU A 95 -20.52 -25.79 22.38
C GLU A 95 -22.05 -25.73 22.44
N LEU A 96 -22.68 -24.90 21.61
CA LEU A 96 -24.14 -24.78 21.54
C LEU A 96 -24.81 -26.08 21.10
N LYS A 97 -24.19 -26.84 20.19
CA LYS A 97 -24.70 -28.17 19.78
C LYS A 97 -24.66 -29.16 20.93
N ASN A 98 -23.56 -29.21 21.67
CA ASN A 98 -23.43 -30.07 22.85
C ASN A 98 -24.47 -29.70 23.92
N GLU A 99 -24.69 -28.40 24.16
CA GLU A 99 -25.72 -27.95 25.10
C GLU A 99 -27.13 -28.37 24.64
N CYS A 100 -27.44 -28.20 23.36
CA CYS A 100 -28.72 -28.64 22.79
C CYS A 100 -28.94 -30.15 22.95
N GLU A 101 -27.91 -30.97 22.73
CA GLU A 101 -28.00 -32.42 22.93
C GLU A 101 -28.25 -32.78 24.40
N LEU A 102 -27.54 -32.13 25.32
CA LEU A 102 -27.75 -32.33 26.75
C LEU A 102 -29.16 -31.95 27.19
N LEU A 103 -29.65 -30.81 26.73
CA LEU A 103 -31.02 -30.35 27.03
C LEU A 103 -32.07 -31.29 26.43
N ARG A 104 -31.87 -31.79 25.21
CA ARG A 104 -32.76 -32.82 24.62
C ARG A 104 -32.81 -34.08 25.48
N GLY A 105 -31.67 -34.57 25.97
CA GLY A 105 -31.63 -35.73 26.86
C GLY A 105 -32.35 -35.49 28.20
N ARG A 106 -32.16 -34.32 28.80
CA ARG A 106 -32.85 -33.94 30.05
C ARG A 106 -34.36 -33.80 29.86
N LEU A 107 -34.78 -33.23 28.73
CA LEU A 107 -36.19 -33.10 28.36
C LEU A 107 -36.81 -34.48 28.21
N PHE A 108 -36.18 -35.37 27.45
CA PHE A 108 -36.63 -36.74 27.25
C PHE A 108 -36.86 -37.48 28.59
N LEU A 109 -35.87 -37.45 29.49
CA LEU A 109 -36.00 -38.09 30.81
C LEU A 109 -37.11 -37.45 31.66
N SER A 110 -37.34 -36.15 31.50
CA SER A 110 -38.40 -35.45 32.25
C SER A 110 -39.79 -35.79 31.72
N MET A 111 -39.94 -35.90 30.40
CA MET A 111 -41.18 -36.36 29.77
C MET A 111 -41.50 -37.80 30.17
N GLN A 112 -40.52 -38.69 30.15
CA GLN A 112 -40.70 -40.09 30.58
C GLN A 112 -41.14 -40.18 32.05
N ARG A 113 -40.60 -39.35 32.94
CA ARG A 113 -41.04 -39.31 34.34
C ARG A 113 -42.47 -38.80 34.50
N LEU A 114 -42.91 -37.84 33.68
CA LEU A 114 -44.29 -37.34 33.73
C LEU A 114 -45.26 -38.43 33.26
N GLU A 115 -44.95 -39.10 32.16
CA GLU A 115 -45.74 -40.21 31.62
C GLU A 115 -45.88 -41.36 32.62
N ASN A 116 -44.78 -41.77 33.27
CA ASN A 116 -44.78 -42.82 34.30
C ASN A 116 -45.50 -42.44 35.61
N VAL A 117 -45.85 -41.17 35.81
CA VAL A 117 -46.61 -40.70 37.00
C VAL A 117 -48.10 -40.57 36.70
N GLU A 118 -48.49 -40.53 35.42
CA GLU A 118 -49.88 -40.48 34.97
C GLU A 118 -50.52 -41.86 34.75
N GLU A 119 -49.73 -42.95 34.77
CA GLU A 119 -50.17 -44.36 34.81
C GLU A 119 -50.34 -44.91 36.23
#